data_AF-A0A2A5BHX9-F1
#
_entry.id   AF-A0A2A5BHX9-F1
#
_cell.length_a   1.000
_cell.length_b   1.000
_cell.length_c   1.000
_cell.angle_alpha   90.00
_cell.angle_beta   90.00
_cell.angle_gamma   90.00
#
_symmetry.space_group_name_H-M   'P 1'
#
loop_
_entity.id
_entity.type
_entity.pdbx_description
1 polymer ?
#
loop_
_entity_poly.entity_id
_entity_poly.type
_entity_poly.pdbx_seq_one_letter_code
_entity_poly.pdbx_strand_id
1 'polypeptide(L)'
;MRIFITILVSIVITSCSKLTPEQVAQTEQCYGGNYSKYLNGRSSDYSSELTIPESEWLVFREKLEVFSSEHNLNIYFDVQKTFGWYSSSICSSDGLYLNIYSLNIDSNEPFAPFHITLYAYKDREKWIRFSKLLESFLIKNWKEYYNGKPVWTSDLRQG
;
A
#
# COMPACT_ATOMS: atom_id res chain seq x y z
N MET A 1 -20.28 33.57 50.29
CA MET A 1 -20.54 33.76 48.86
C MET A 1 -19.28 34.28 48.18
N ARG A 2 -18.53 33.43 47.47
CA ARG A 2 -17.65 33.77 46.34
C ARG A 2 -17.20 32.47 45.67
N ILE A 3 -17.49 32.42 44.38
CA ILE A 3 -17.40 31.33 43.42
C ILE A 3 -15.97 31.30 42.83
N PHE A 4 -15.38 30.11 42.67
CA PHE A 4 -14.27 29.83 41.75
C PHE A 4 -14.46 28.38 41.28
N ILE A 5 -15.22 28.14 40.21
CA ILE A 5 -14.79 28.06 38.79
C ILE A 5 -13.57 27.14 38.59
N THR A 6 -13.89 25.86 38.35
CA THR A 6 -13.51 25.06 37.18
C THR A 6 -12.04 25.07 36.73
N ILE A 7 -11.33 23.96 36.95
CA ILE A 7 -10.41 23.42 35.93
C ILE A 7 -10.85 21.99 35.64
N LEU A 8 -11.58 21.90 34.53
CA LEU A 8 -11.98 20.70 33.82
C LEU A 8 -10.69 19.93 33.48
N VAL A 9 -10.47 18.78 34.13
CA VAL A 9 -9.45 17.83 33.69
C VAL A 9 -9.93 17.27 32.37
N SER A 10 -9.44 17.85 31.27
CA SER A 10 -9.60 17.35 29.92
C SER A 10 -8.95 15.97 29.83
N ILE A 11 -9.74 14.93 30.08
CA ILE A 11 -9.44 13.55 29.69
C ILE A 11 -9.31 13.60 28.18
N VAL A 12 -8.07 13.64 27.71
CA VAL A 12 -7.74 13.39 26.31
C VAL A 12 -8.12 11.94 26.05
N ILE A 13 -9.33 11.75 25.56
CA ILE A 13 -9.80 10.49 24.99
C ILE A 13 -8.97 10.32 23.72
N THR A 14 -7.78 9.73 23.85
CA THR A 14 -7.09 9.17 22.70
C THR A 14 -7.98 8.03 22.20
N SER A 15 -8.83 8.30 21.22
CA SER A 15 -9.51 7.27 20.46
C SER A 15 -8.46 6.56 19.61
N CYS A 16 -7.64 5.74 20.24
CA CYS A 16 -6.82 4.77 19.55
C CYS A 16 -7.80 3.70 19.09
N SER A 17 -8.29 3.82 17.86
CA SER A 17 -9.09 2.79 17.21
C SER A 17 -8.38 1.45 17.40
N LYS A 18 -8.98 0.54 18.16
CA LYS A 18 -8.39 -0.79 18.35
C LYS A 18 -8.41 -1.49 17.01
N LEU A 19 -7.23 -1.91 16.55
CA LEU A 19 -7.11 -2.74 15.36
C LEU A 19 -7.92 -4.02 15.57
N THR A 20 -8.64 -4.46 14.55
CA THR A 20 -9.31 -5.76 14.55
C THR A 20 -8.25 -6.87 14.60
N PRO A 21 -8.58 -8.09 15.07
CA PRO A 21 -7.64 -9.22 15.04
C PRO A 21 -7.07 -9.50 13.64
N GLU A 22 -7.85 -9.26 12.60
CA GLU A 22 -7.45 -9.37 11.20
C GLU A 22 -6.40 -8.30 10.83
N GLN A 23 -6.62 -7.05 11.25
CA GLN A 23 -5.64 -5.97 11.08
C GLN A 23 -4.35 -6.21 11.87
N VAL A 24 -4.43 -6.85 13.04
CA VAL A 24 -3.26 -7.25 13.83
C VAL A 24 -2.47 -8.34 13.10
N ALA A 25 -3.14 -9.39 12.63
CA ALA A 25 -2.51 -10.47 11.87
C ALA A 25 -1.86 -9.95 10.58
N GLN A 26 -2.55 -9.08 9.84
CA GLN A 26 -1.99 -8.39 8.68
C GLN A 26 -0.77 -7.54 9.07
N THR A 27 -0.83 -6.84 10.20
CA THR A 27 0.28 -5.99 10.65
C THR A 27 1.52 -6.80 11.02
N GLU A 28 1.33 -7.93 11.69
CA GLU A 28 2.42 -8.84 12.02
C GLU A 28 3.01 -9.50 10.78
N GLN A 29 2.15 -9.99 9.88
CA GLN A 29 2.55 -10.71 8.67
C GLN A 29 3.18 -9.80 7.61
N CYS A 30 2.72 -8.55 7.49
CA CYS A 30 3.22 -7.60 6.49
C CYS A 30 4.28 -6.62 7.00
N TYR A 31 4.31 -6.32 8.30
CA TYR A 31 5.21 -5.29 8.84
C TYR A 31 6.15 -5.84 9.91
N GLY A 32 6.17 -7.15 10.15
CA GLY A 32 6.91 -7.74 11.27
C GLY A 32 6.51 -7.14 12.62
N GLY A 33 5.26 -6.70 12.74
CA GLY A 33 4.68 -6.13 13.96
C GLY A 33 4.95 -4.63 14.20
N ASN A 34 5.67 -3.91 13.32
CA ASN A 34 5.91 -2.47 13.54
C ASN A 34 6.06 -1.66 12.23
N TYR A 35 4.93 -1.30 11.62
CA TYR A 35 4.86 -0.42 10.44
C TYR A 35 5.67 0.87 10.62
N SER A 36 5.47 1.56 11.75
CA SER A 36 6.10 2.85 12.03
C SER A 36 7.63 2.77 12.05
N LYS A 37 8.19 1.67 12.51
CA LYS A 37 9.65 1.46 12.53
C LYS A 37 10.24 1.27 11.13
N TYR A 38 9.51 0.63 10.22
CA TYR A 38 10.08 0.17 8.95
C TYR A 38 9.71 1.02 7.74
N LEU A 39 8.56 1.70 7.79
CA LEU A 39 7.97 2.36 6.63
C LEU A 39 7.71 3.87 6.83
N ASN A 40 7.49 4.33 8.07
CA ASN A 40 7.17 5.73 8.31
C ASN A 40 8.32 6.68 7.93
N GLY A 41 8.03 7.69 7.11
CA GLY A 41 9.00 8.68 6.64
C GLY A 41 10.02 8.18 5.62
N ARG A 42 9.90 6.93 5.15
CA ARG A 42 10.81 6.35 4.16
C ARG A 42 10.28 6.57 2.74
N SER A 43 11.16 6.88 1.80
CA SER A 43 10.86 6.82 0.37
C SER A 43 10.67 5.37 -0.08
N SER A 44 9.77 5.13 -1.03
CA SER A 44 9.63 3.82 -1.66
C SER A 44 10.90 3.42 -2.40
N ASP A 45 11.18 2.13 -2.49
CA ASP A 45 12.28 1.62 -3.32
C ASP A 45 11.87 1.54 -4.79
N TYR A 46 10.57 1.39 -5.06
CA TYR A 46 9.99 1.43 -6.39
C TYR A 46 8.64 2.14 -6.35
N SER A 47 8.37 2.93 -7.38
CA SER A 47 7.06 3.54 -7.62
C SER A 47 6.70 3.51 -9.10
N SER A 48 5.44 3.24 -9.40
CA SER A 48 4.89 3.33 -10.76
C SER A 48 3.40 3.66 -10.73
N GLU A 49 2.89 4.11 -11.87
CA GLU A 49 1.47 4.41 -12.04
C GLU A 49 0.89 3.61 -13.21
N LEU A 50 -0.34 3.13 -13.01
CA LEU A 50 -1.12 2.39 -13.99
C LEU A 50 -2.51 3.01 -14.11
N THR A 51 -2.89 3.47 -15.29
CA THR A 51 -4.21 4.08 -15.51
C THR A 51 -5.12 3.08 -16.21
N ILE A 52 -5.74 2.19 -15.44
CA ILE A 52 -6.55 1.08 -15.95
C ILE A 52 -8.05 1.46 -15.88
N PRO A 53 -8.86 1.22 -16.94
CA PRO A 53 -10.30 1.44 -16.89
C PRO A 53 -10.97 0.59 -15.82
N GLU A 54 -12.04 1.09 -15.21
CA GLU A 54 -12.76 0.37 -14.13
C GLU A 54 -13.21 -1.04 -14.55
N SER A 55 -13.57 -1.23 -15.83
CA SER A 55 -13.97 -2.54 -16.38
C SER A 55 -12.89 -3.62 -16.25
N GLU A 56 -11.61 -3.23 -16.13
CA GLU A 56 -10.46 -4.12 -16.07
C GLU A 56 -9.93 -4.31 -14.63
N TRP A 57 -10.53 -3.66 -13.62
CA TRP A 57 -10.04 -3.72 -12.23
C TRP A 57 -10.13 -5.13 -11.63
N LEU A 58 -11.17 -5.90 -11.98
CA LEU A 58 -11.29 -7.29 -11.54
C LEU A 58 -10.19 -8.16 -12.14
N VAL A 59 -9.91 -8.00 -13.42
CA VAL A 59 -8.82 -8.72 -14.12
C VAL A 59 -7.47 -8.33 -13.53
N PHE A 60 -7.27 -7.06 -13.20
CA PHE A 60 -6.06 -6.59 -12.52
C PHE A 60 -5.87 -7.26 -11.16
N ARG A 61 -6.94 -7.33 -10.36
CA ARG A 61 -6.95 -8.05 -9.08
C ARG A 61 -6.59 -9.52 -9.24
N GLU A 62 -7.25 -10.24 -10.13
CA GLU A 62 -7.00 -11.68 -10.34
C GLU A 62 -5.55 -11.94 -10.75
N LYS A 63 -5.00 -11.11 -11.64
CA LYS A 63 -3.59 -11.20 -12.05
C LYS A 63 -2.63 -10.91 -10.88
N LEU A 64 -2.96 -9.97 -10.00
CA LEU A 64 -2.17 -9.69 -8.80
C LEU A 64 -2.22 -10.83 -7.78
N GLU A 65 -3.37 -11.49 -7.62
CA GLU A 65 -3.52 -12.68 -6.78
C GLU A 65 -2.62 -13.82 -7.28
N VAL A 66 -2.65 -14.11 -8.59
CA VAL A 66 -1.79 -15.11 -9.22
C VAL A 66 -0.32 -14.75 -9.06
N PHE A 67 0.08 -13.51 -9.40
CA PHE A 67 1.46 -13.05 -9.27
C PHE A 67 1.98 -13.14 -7.84
N SER A 68 1.14 -12.78 -6.85
CA SER A 68 1.51 -12.89 -5.43
C SER A 68 1.69 -14.34 -5.01
N SER A 69 0.80 -15.23 -5.43
CA SER A 69 0.89 -16.66 -5.15
C SER A 69 2.15 -17.30 -5.75
N GLU A 70 2.46 -17.02 -7.02
CA GLU A 70 3.66 -17.51 -7.72
C GLU A 70 4.96 -17.09 -7.03
N HIS A 71 4.94 -15.98 -6.30
CA HIS A 71 6.08 -15.44 -5.57
C HIS A 71 6.00 -15.62 -4.05
N ASN A 72 5.07 -16.45 -3.55
CA ASN A 72 4.87 -16.74 -2.12
C ASN A 72 4.67 -15.48 -1.28
N LEU A 73 3.86 -14.55 -1.78
CA LEU A 73 3.49 -13.31 -1.10
C LEU A 73 2.07 -13.41 -0.55
N ASN A 74 1.86 -12.83 0.63
CA ASN A 74 0.53 -12.66 1.18
C ASN A 74 -0.12 -11.43 0.53
N ILE A 75 -1.41 -11.53 0.23
CA ILE A 75 -2.18 -10.45 -0.37
C ILE A 75 -3.44 -10.17 0.45
N TYR A 76 -3.70 -8.88 0.67
CA TYR A 76 -4.88 -8.39 1.37
C TYR A 76 -5.53 -7.33 0.50
N PHE A 77 -6.83 -7.49 0.26
CA PHE A 77 -7.62 -6.52 -0.47
C PHE A 77 -8.55 -5.78 0.48
N ASP A 78 -8.55 -4.47 0.37
CA ASP A 78 -9.59 -3.62 0.95
C ASP A 78 -10.29 -2.92 -0.21
N VAL A 79 -11.49 -3.42 -0.56
CA VAL A 79 -12.28 -2.88 -1.67
C VAL A 79 -13.54 -2.25 -1.08
N GLN A 80 -13.54 -0.93 -0.96
CA GLN A 80 -14.75 -0.17 -0.65
C GLN A 80 -15.40 0.34 -1.93
N LYS A 81 -16.20 -0.54 -2.54
CA LYS A 81 -16.92 -0.29 -3.80
C LYS A 81 -17.80 0.97 -3.76
N THR A 82 -18.31 1.35 -2.59
CA THR A 82 -19.20 2.50 -2.40
C THR A 82 -18.52 3.85 -2.73
N PHE A 83 -17.20 3.93 -2.66
CA PHE A 83 -16.44 5.18 -2.81
C PHE A 83 -15.50 5.20 -4.03
N GLY A 84 -15.58 4.21 -4.94
CA GLY A 84 -14.66 4.15 -6.08
C GLY A 84 -13.19 3.98 -5.65
N TRP A 85 -12.95 3.39 -4.48
CA TRP A 85 -11.63 3.17 -3.93
C TRP A 85 -11.23 1.69 -4.07
N TYR A 86 -10.07 1.47 -4.67
CA TYR A 86 -9.36 0.20 -4.63
C TYR A 86 -8.11 0.33 -3.76
N SER A 87 -7.90 -0.62 -2.84
CA SER A 87 -6.64 -0.79 -2.13
C SER A 87 -6.25 -2.26 -2.06
N SER A 88 -4.96 -2.51 -2.27
CA SER A 88 -4.35 -3.81 -2.03
C SER A 88 -3.00 -3.62 -1.34
N SER A 89 -2.77 -4.46 -0.35
CA SER A 89 -1.48 -4.61 0.32
C SER A 89 -0.96 -6.03 0.05
N ILE A 90 0.19 -6.12 -0.61
CA ILE A 90 0.92 -7.35 -0.87
C ILE A 90 2.19 -7.32 -0.03
N CYS A 91 2.53 -8.41 0.65
CA CYS A 91 3.64 -8.40 1.58
C CYS A 91 4.31 -9.76 1.78
N SER A 92 5.50 -9.73 2.37
CA SER A 92 6.22 -10.90 2.83
C SER A 92 6.89 -10.60 4.16
N SER A 93 6.82 -11.56 5.09
CA SER A 93 7.54 -11.51 6.37
C SER A 93 9.05 -11.30 6.21
N ASP A 94 9.59 -11.67 5.05
CA ASP A 94 11.01 -11.56 4.69
C ASP A 94 11.44 -10.13 4.33
N GLY A 95 10.53 -9.13 4.35
CA GLY A 95 10.93 -7.73 4.21
C GLY A 95 10.28 -6.95 3.08
N LEU A 96 9.19 -7.41 2.49
CA LEU A 96 8.52 -6.72 1.38
C LEU A 96 7.18 -6.15 1.82
N TYR A 97 6.93 -4.91 1.44
CA TYR A 97 5.59 -4.32 1.44
C TYR A 97 5.34 -3.63 0.10
N LEU A 98 4.24 -3.99 -0.55
CA LEU A 98 3.77 -3.45 -1.82
C LEU A 98 2.35 -2.92 -1.60
N ASN A 99 2.18 -1.62 -1.76
CA ASN A 99 0.90 -0.95 -1.66
C ASN A 99 0.42 -0.52 -3.04
N ILE A 100 -0.81 -0.88 -3.37
CA ILE A 100 -1.47 -0.56 -4.63
C ILE A 100 -2.78 0.12 -4.27
N TYR A 101 -2.96 1.38 -4.65
CA TYR A 101 -4.21 2.08 -4.40
C TYR A 101 -4.63 2.91 -5.60
N SER A 102 -5.93 2.98 -5.84
CA SER A 102 -6.54 3.89 -6.81
C SER A 102 -7.72 4.57 -6.13
N LEU A 103 -7.77 5.89 -6.23
CA LEU A 103 -8.80 6.71 -5.60
C LEU A 103 -9.56 7.45 -6.70
N ASN A 104 -10.79 6.99 -6.99
CA ASN A 104 -11.67 7.71 -7.89
C ASN A 104 -12.58 8.67 -7.10
N ILE A 105 -12.14 9.92 -6.92
CA ILE A 105 -12.91 10.95 -6.18
C ILE A 105 -14.03 11.53 -7.06
N ASP A 106 -13.93 11.43 -8.39
CA ASP A 106 -14.92 11.96 -9.33
C ASP A 106 -15.57 10.83 -10.14
N SER A 107 -16.84 10.52 -9.85
CA SER A 107 -17.61 9.48 -10.54
C SER A 107 -17.76 9.70 -12.06
N ASN A 108 -17.38 10.88 -12.57
CA ASN A 108 -17.42 11.19 -14.00
C ASN A 108 -16.11 10.85 -14.73
N GLU A 109 -15.03 10.53 -14.02
CA GLU A 109 -13.79 10.08 -14.65
C GLU A 109 -13.78 8.55 -14.79
N PRO A 110 -13.75 8.01 -16.03
CA PRO A 110 -13.77 6.57 -16.27
C PRO A 110 -12.43 5.87 -15.95
N PHE A 111 -11.42 6.64 -15.53
CA PHE A 111 -10.07 6.18 -15.25
C PHE A 111 -9.56 6.82 -13.95
N ALA A 112 -9.10 6.01 -13.00
CA ALA A 112 -8.35 6.49 -11.84
C ALA A 112 -6.99 5.79 -11.77
N PRO A 113 -5.88 6.53 -11.59
CA PRO A 113 -4.56 5.94 -11.58
C PRO A 113 -4.38 5.04 -10.35
N PHE A 114 -3.92 3.82 -10.59
CA PHE A 114 -3.33 2.97 -9.58
C PHE A 114 -1.90 3.45 -9.29
N HIS A 115 -1.69 3.92 -8.08
CA HIS A 115 -0.36 4.18 -7.54
C HIS A 115 0.18 2.90 -6.92
N ILE A 116 1.33 2.45 -7.40
CA ILE A 116 2.00 1.23 -6.99
C ILE A 116 3.29 1.61 -6.32
N THR A 117 3.43 1.28 -5.04
CA THR A 117 4.61 1.63 -4.24
C THR A 117 5.14 0.40 -3.52
N LEU A 118 6.45 0.19 -3.59
CA LEU A 118 7.12 -0.95 -3.00
C LEU A 118 8.19 -0.48 -2.03
N TYR A 119 8.26 -1.16 -0.89
CA TYR A 119 9.21 -0.92 0.19
C TYR A 119 9.88 -2.24 0.57
N ALA A 120 11.20 -2.25 0.53
CA ALA A 120 12.05 -3.37 0.93
C ALA A 120 12.68 -3.05 2.29
N TYR A 121 12.10 -3.52 3.40
CA TYR A 121 12.52 -3.22 4.76
C TYR A 121 13.45 -4.27 5.41
N LYS A 122 13.60 -5.45 4.80
CA LYS A 122 14.67 -6.44 5.07
C LYS A 122 15.10 -7.06 3.75
N ASP A 123 16.30 -7.62 3.67
CA ASP A 123 16.83 -8.31 2.47
C ASP A 123 16.63 -7.51 1.16
N ARG A 124 17.17 -6.28 1.15
CA ARG A 124 16.92 -5.30 0.07
C ARG A 124 17.31 -5.83 -1.31
N GLU A 125 18.40 -6.60 -1.41
CA GLU A 125 18.89 -7.14 -2.68
C GLU A 125 17.90 -8.11 -3.33
N LYS A 126 17.26 -8.98 -2.54
CA LYS A 126 16.17 -9.86 -3.00
C LYS A 126 15.04 -9.03 -3.62
N TRP A 127 14.62 -7.97 -2.94
CA TRP A 127 13.47 -7.17 -3.37
C TRP A 127 13.76 -6.20 -4.52
N ILE A 128 15.02 -5.78 -4.69
CA ILE A 128 15.49 -5.07 -5.90
C ILE A 128 15.35 -5.96 -7.15
N ARG A 129 15.52 -7.28 -7.02
CA ARG A 129 15.29 -8.20 -8.15
C ARG A 129 13.80 -8.40 -8.38
N PHE A 130 13.03 -8.54 -7.30
CA PHE A 130 11.58 -8.68 -7.35
C PHE A 130 10.89 -7.48 -8.02
N SER A 131 11.34 -6.26 -7.76
CA SER A 131 10.75 -5.07 -8.40
C SER A 131 10.85 -5.07 -9.93
N LYS A 132 11.92 -5.64 -10.50
CA LYS A 132 12.05 -5.82 -11.95
C LYS A 132 11.07 -6.86 -12.47
N LEU A 133 10.77 -7.88 -11.67
CA LEU A 133 9.71 -8.86 -11.98
C LEU A 133 8.34 -8.20 -11.92
N LEU A 134 8.08 -7.36 -10.91
CA LEU A 134 6.87 -6.56 -10.80
C LEU A 134 6.71 -5.65 -12.03
N GLU A 135 7.73 -4.87 -12.37
CA GLU A 135 7.73 -4.02 -13.56
C GLU A 135 7.43 -4.83 -14.84
N SER A 136 8.12 -5.96 -15.03
CA SER A 136 7.90 -6.85 -16.18
C SER A 136 6.47 -7.40 -16.21
N PHE A 137 5.90 -7.75 -15.06
CA PHE A 137 4.51 -8.18 -14.93
C PHE A 137 3.53 -7.07 -15.33
N LEU A 138 3.75 -5.84 -14.85
CA LEU A 138 2.89 -4.69 -15.17
C LEU A 138 2.97 -4.36 -16.67
N ILE A 139 4.17 -4.30 -17.25
CA ILE A 139 4.36 -4.05 -18.69
C ILE A 139 3.75 -5.17 -19.52
N LYS A 140 3.96 -6.45 -19.16
CA LYS A 140 3.43 -7.59 -19.93
C LYS A 140 1.91 -7.60 -19.99
N ASN A 141 1.23 -7.23 -18.90
CA ASN A 141 -0.22 -7.34 -18.80
C ASN A 141 -0.95 -6.02 -19.10
N TRP A 142 -0.29 -4.87 -18.93
CA TRP A 142 -0.93 -3.55 -18.94
C TRP A 142 -0.10 -2.51 -19.68
N LYS A 143 0.67 -2.91 -20.70
CA LYS A 143 1.57 -2.03 -21.47
C LYS A 143 0.89 -0.73 -21.92
N GLU A 144 -0.35 -0.82 -22.38
CA GLU A 144 -1.13 0.30 -22.92
C GLU A 144 -1.57 1.30 -21.85
N TYR A 145 -1.52 0.90 -20.58
CA TYR A 145 -1.95 1.68 -19.42
C TYR A 145 -0.79 2.05 -18.48
N TYR A 146 0.42 1.54 -18.77
CA TYR A 146 1.62 1.74 -17.97
C TYR A 146 2.24 3.10 -18.29
N ASN A 147 1.91 4.07 -17.43
CA ASN A 147 2.35 5.46 -17.55
C ASN A 147 3.59 5.77 -16.70
N GLY A 148 4.03 4.82 -15.86
CA GLY A 148 5.16 5.00 -14.97
C GLY A 148 6.52 4.97 -15.69
N LYS A 149 7.38 5.94 -15.40
CA LYS A 149 8.83 5.68 -15.35
C LYS A 149 9.11 5.13 -13.95
N PRO A 150 9.57 3.88 -13.78
CA PRO A 150 9.89 3.38 -12.45
C PRO A 150 10.96 4.28 -11.82
N VAL A 151 10.60 5.00 -10.76
CA VAL A 151 11.57 5.79 -10.00
C VAL A 151 12.14 4.89 -8.92
N TRP A 152 13.36 4.40 -9.16
CA TRP A 152 14.21 3.86 -8.12
C TRP A 152 14.77 5.02 -7.31
N THR A 153 14.14 5.34 -6.17
CA THR A 153 14.72 6.23 -5.17
C THR A 153 15.76 5.45 -4.35
N SER A 154 16.87 5.08 -5.00
CA SER A 154 18.04 4.53 -4.29
C SER A 154 18.77 5.57 -3.44
N ASP A 155 18.53 6.85 -3.71
CA ASP A 155 19.13 7.97 -3.02
C ASP A 155 18.04 8.86 -2.41
N LEU A 156 17.99 8.89 -1.07
CA LEU A 156 18.11 10.11 -0.27
C LEU A 156 17.94 9.74 1.21
N ARG A 157 19.00 10.02 1.98
CA ARG A 157 19.20 9.91 3.44
C ARG A 157 19.75 8.56 3.94
N GLN A 158 21.06 8.39 3.71
CA GLN A 158 21.92 8.19 4.86
C GLN A 158 21.76 9.43 5.77
N GLY A 159 21.32 9.23 7.00
CA GLY A 159 21.09 10.27 8.00
C GLY A 159 20.50 9.67 9.25
#